data_AF-A0A1I0R860-F1
#
_entry.id   AF-A0A1I0R860-F1
#
_cell.length_a   1.000
_cell.length_b   1.000
_cell.length_c   1.000
_cell.angle_alpha   90.00
_cell.angle_beta   90.00
_cell.angle_gamma   90.00
#
_symmetry.space_group_name_H-M   'P 1'
#
loop_
_entity.id
_entity.type
_entity.pdbx_description
1 polymer ?
#
loop_
_entity_poly.entity_id
_entity_poly.type
_entity_poly.pdbx_seq_one_letter_code
_entity_poly.pdbx_strand_id
1 'polypeptide(L)'
;MIRHSLLRISAFLLLLAGSCNKPALFEHNVATDSLPPAIRKKVLVIAIEGARGQVVRDADIPNMKALLPNSIYSWDAVTDTATADAASWASLFTGVINYKNGVSGAAYTGNQFTAYPAFTQRFGERKLDITAISSSTSLNDTLLKGNTLVKTTGNDAATKDSAVGRLQHSDPDILVVALSSVHTAGVNNGFSDNADAYTTAIHQADAYIGEVLGAMRSRKNYASEDWLVIIASNHGGTDQGTYGGSSFAERNNFLLYYNRSFTGKMQEMPLLNVPYEGTFPFFYRKDGKDHAAYTKDEAFHFGDAQNFTIEFNIQTTYAGGDDHGIVSNKNWGSGGNIGWVIYKTSGNIRLNYRGASASRIDVRTGPPVADGKWHHITVTFDRQGVVNFYKDGKYFVSGPSIKGMGTVDAGLPFVVGTDGTLNYTDGSSGDNYIADIRVWNSVLPESVIYDWAFRPVTPLHPAYSSLIGYWKANEGPTGNIIRDYSRTGADLVISNGLQWDVKKDILNPSDVDATLLVPHSMDLAVNALAWMGVKMQQGWQLDGKTAIVQ
;
A
#
# COMPACT_ATOMS: atom_id res chain seq x y z
N MET A 1 40.78 65.57 8.05
CA MET A 1 40.72 65.16 6.64
C MET A 1 40.16 63.74 6.56
N ILE A 2 38.91 63.61 6.09
CA ILE A 2 38.37 62.55 5.22
C ILE A 2 38.45 61.06 5.71
N ARG A 3 37.25 60.55 6.12
CA ARG A 3 36.58 59.25 5.78
C ARG A 3 37.31 57.92 6.10
N HIS A 4 36.72 56.84 6.63
CA HIS A 4 35.34 56.35 6.71
C HIS A 4 35.18 55.23 7.78
N SER A 5 33.99 55.21 8.43
CA SER A 5 33.11 54.06 8.71
C SER A 5 33.54 52.90 9.63
N LEU A 6 32.95 52.90 10.84
CA LEU A 6 32.84 51.77 11.79
C LEU A 6 31.82 50.72 11.32
N LEU A 7 32.28 49.47 11.20
CA LEU A 7 31.49 48.27 10.93
C LEU A 7 30.78 47.83 12.24
N ARG A 8 29.45 47.66 12.18
CA ARG A 8 28.64 47.14 13.30
C ARG A 8 28.56 45.61 13.23
N ILE A 9 28.66 45.02 14.41
CA ILE A 9 28.57 43.59 14.75
C ILE A 9 27.15 43.08 14.48
N SER A 10 27.02 41.96 13.76
CA SER A 10 25.77 41.21 13.60
C SER A 10 25.92 39.81 14.18
N ALA A 11 25.23 39.54 15.29
CA ALA A 11 24.98 38.20 15.82
C ALA A 11 23.72 37.63 15.15
N PHE A 12 23.83 36.44 14.55
CA PHE A 12 22.70 35.72 13.96
C PHE A 12 21.97 34.92 15.06
N LEU A 13 20.74 35.32 15.37
CA LEU A 13 19.75 34.50 16.08
C LEU A 13 18.92 33.74 15.03
N LEU A 14 18.96 32.41 15.04
CA LEU A 14 18.02 31.58 14.26
C LEU A 14 16.64 31.62 14.94
N LEU A 15 15.67 32.24 14.28
CA LEU A 15 14.24 32.12 14.61
C LEU A 15 13.59 31.03 13.75
N LEU A 16 12.99 30.05 14.44
CA LEU A 16 12.06 29.06 13.90
C LEU A 16 10.80 29.77 13.36
N ALA A 17 10.62 29.79 12.04
CA ALA A 17 9.39 30.25 11.42
C ALA A 17 8.38 29.09 11.31
N GLY A 18 7.35 29.12 12.17
CA GLY A 18 6.11 28.39 11.94
C GLY A 18 5.39 28.99 10.73
N SER A 19 5.09 28.16 9.73
CA SER A 19 4.34 28.57 8.54
C SER A 19 2.88 28.87 8.90
N CYS A 20 2.54 30.16 8.97
CA CYS A 20 1.17 30.64 8.86
C CYS A 20 0.80 30.74 7.38
N ASN A 21 0.03 29.79 6.85
CA ASN A 21 -0.61 29.94 5.53
C ASN A 21 -1.79 30.92 5.66
N LYS A 22 -1.59 32.18 5.27
CA LYS A 22 -2.69 33.09 4.87
C LYS A 22 -3.03 32.81 3.40
N PRO A 23 -4.32 32.73 3.01
CA PRO A 23 -4.69 32.60 1.61
C PRO A 23 -4.42 33.90 0.86
N ALA A 24 -3.72 33.81 -0.26
CA ALA A 24 -3.60 34.89 -1.23
C ALA A 24 -4.96 35.11 -1.90
N LEU A 25 -5.56 36.28 -1.69
CA LEU A 25 -6.67 36.78 -2.47
C LEU A 25 -6.14 37.18 -3.85
N PHE A 26 -6.43 36.38 -4.87
CA PHE A 26 -6.26 36.79 -6.26
C PHE A 26 -7.59 37.36 -6.77
N GLU A 27 -7.71 38.68 -6.78
CA GLU A 27 -8.61 39.36 -7.71
C GLU A 27 -7.90 39.41 -9.07
N HIS A 28 -8.40 38.64 -10.04
CA HIS A 28 -8.05 38.79 -11.44
C HIS A 28 -9.26 39.33 -12.18
N ASN A 29 -9.20 40.58 -12.65
CA ASN A 29 -10.13 41.10 -13.64
C ASN A 29 -9.87 40.38 -14.96
N VAL A 30 -10.83 39.58 -15.43
CA VAL A 30 -10.79 38.96 -16.76
C VAL A 30 -11.79 39.66 -17.66
N ALA A 31 -11.28 40.11 -18.81
CA ALA A 31 -12.05 40.70 -19.89
C ALA A 31 -13.15 39.75 -20.37
N THR A 32 -14.27 40.34 -20.80
CA THR A 32 -15.45 39.65 -21.34
C THR A 32 -15.16 39.03 -22.70
N ASP A 33 -14.49 37.89 -22.72
CA ASP A 33 -14.71 36.86 -23.73
C ASP A 33 -15.59 35.78 -23.10
N SER A 34 -16.58 35.30 -23.86
CA SER A 34 -17.61 34.37 -23.40
C SER A 34 -17.00 33.19 -22.64
N LEU A 35 -17.13 33.21 -21.30
CA LEU A 35 -16.73 32.12 -20.43
C LEU A 35 -17.41 30.82 -20.90
N PRO A 36 -16.71 29.67 -20.87
CA PRO A 36 -17.35 28.38 -21.07
C PRO A 36 -18.55 28.24 -20.12
N PRO A 37 -19.61 27.49 -20.51
CA PRO A 37 -20.68 27.15 -19.59
C PRO A 37 -20.09 26.60 -18.28
N ALA A 38 -20.58 27.07 -17.13
CA ALA A 38 -20.10 26.60 -15.83
C ALA A 38 -20.18 25.06 -15.77
N ILE A 39 -19.02 24.41 -15.62
CA ILE A 39 -18.93 22.95 -15.51
C ILE A 39 -19.75 22.50 -14.30
N ARG A 40 -20.74 21.64 -14.54
CA ARG A 40 -21.66 21.17 -13.49
C ARG A 40 -21.08 19.95 -12.80
N LYS A 41 -20.85 20.05 -11.48
CA LYS A 41 -20.49 18.89 -10.65
C LYS A 41 -21.66 17.92 -10.57
N LYS A 42 -21.39 16.65 -10.85
CA LYS A 42 -22.35 15.54 -10.82
C LYS A 42 -21.78 14.39 -9.99
N VAL A 43 -22.63 13.58 -9.37
CA VAL A 43 -22.23 12.38 -8.64
C VAL A 43 -23.03 11.17 -9.12
N LEU A 44 -22.34 10.08 -9.44
CA LEU A 44 -22.92 8.76 -9.66
C LEU A 44 -22.39 7.82 -8.57
N VAL A 45 -23.26 7.34 -7.69
CA VAL A 45 -22.92 6.30 -6.72
C VAL A 45 -23.47 4.97 -7.23
N ILE A 46 -22.62 3.96 -7.36
CA ILE A 46 -23.01 2.56 -7.59
C ILE A 46 -22.56 1.75 -6.38
N ALA A 47 -23.51 1.34 -5.55
CA ALA A 47 -23.24 0.55 -4.36
C ALA A 47 -23.68 -0.91 -4.57
N ILE A 48 -22.80 -1.85 -4.27
CA ILE A 48 -23.05 -3.29 -4.42
C ILE A 48 -23.13 -3.91 -3.03
N GLU A 49 -24.29 -4.45 -2.67
CA GLU A 49 -24.50 -5.09 -1.38
C GLU A 49 -23.70 -6.40 -1.29
N GLY A 50 -22.95 -6.57 -0.19
CA GLY A 50 -22.25 -7.82 0.11
C GLY A 50 -21.12 -8.20 -0.85
N ALA A 51 -20.53 -7.25 -1.58
CA ALA A 51 -19.40 -7.51 -2.48
C ALA A 51 -18.06 -7.39 -1.72
N ARG A 52 -17.48 -8.51 -1.30
CA ARG A 52 -16.22 -8.58 -0.54
C ARG A 52 -15.07 -8.09 -1.41
N GLY A 53 -14.39 -7.04 -0.95
CA GLY A 53 -13.43 -6.29 -1.76
C GLY A 53 -12.30 -7.13 -2.37
N GLN A 54 -11.73 -8.07 -1.60
CA GLN A 54 -10.68 -8.96 -2.08
C GLN A 54 -11.15 -9.94 -3.16
N VAL A 55 -12.39 -10.44 -3.08
CA VAL A 55 -12.95 -11.31 -4.12
C VAL A 55 -13.21 -10.52 -5.40
N VAL A 56 -13.69 -9.27 -5.27
CA VAL A 56 -13.91 -8.37 -6.42
C VAL A 56 -12.58 -8.01 -7.11
N ARG A 57 -11.51 -7.75 -6.35
CA ARG A 57 -10.15 -7.49 -6.89
C ARG A 57 -9.69 -8.59 -7.84
N ASP A 58 -9.90 -9.83 -7.42
CA ASP A 58 -9.37 -11.02 -8.09
C ASP A 58 -10.29 -11.54 -9.22
N ALA A 59 -11.53 -11.04 -9.29
CA ALA A 59 -12.49 -11.35 -10.34
C ALA A 59 -12.16 -10.71 -11.72
N ASP A 60 -12.77 -11.25 -12.78
CA ASP A 60 -12.80 -10.61 -14.09
C ASP A 60 -13.89 -9.52 -14.12
N ILE A 61 -13.46 -8.26 -13.99
CA ILE A 61 -14.31 -7.07 -13.85
C ILE A 61 -13.84 -5.96 -14.80
N PRO A 62 -13.95 -6.18 -16.13
CA PRO A 62 -13.34 -5.32 -17.13
C PRO A 62 -13.85 -3.86 -17.09
N ASN A 63 -15.13 -3.64 -16.75
CA ASN A 63 -15.69 -2.28 -16.73
C ASN A 63 -15.17 -1.46 -15.55
N MET A 64 -15.07 -2.05 -14.36
CA MET A 64 -14.44 -1.42 -13.20
C MET A 64 -12.92 -1.26 -13.39
N LYS A 65 -12.23 -2.29 -13.92
CA LYS A 65 -10.78 -2.24 -14.20
C LYS A 65 -10.41 -1.13 -15.17
N ALA A 66 -11.26 -0.82 -16.15
CA ALA A 66 -11.06 0.29 -17.09
C ALA A 66 -11.08 1.68 -16.42
N LEU A 67 -11.61 1.81 -15.19
CA LEU A 67 -11.61 3.08 -14.45
C LEU A 67 -10.33 3.31 -13.63
N LEU A 68 -9.61 2.25 -13.26
CA LEU A 68 -8.49 2.30 -12.30
C LEU A 68 -7.39 3.32 -12.65
N PRO A 69 -7.00 3.52 -13.94
CA PRO A 69 -5.98 4.51 -14.30
C PRO A 69 -6.33 5.96 -13.91
N ASN A 70 -7.61 6.27 -13.70
CA ASN A 70 -8.09 7.56 -13.22
C ASN A 70 -8.96 7.42 -11.97
N SER A 71 -8.59 6.49 -11.09
CA SER A 71 -9.31 6.27 -9.83
C SER A 71 -8.40 6.34 -8.62
N ILE A 72 -8.93 6.87 -7.52
CA ILE A 72 -8.40 6.66 -6.17
C ILE A 72 -9.23 5.54 -5.54
N TYR A 73 -8.63 4.41 -5.19
CA TYR A 73 -9.40 3.23 -4.79
C TYR A 73 -8.68 2.33 -3.79
N SER A 74 -9.46 1.47 -3.12
CA SER A 74 -8.98 0.39 -2.26
C SER A 74 -9.91 -0.81 -2.35
N TRP A 75 -9.32 -1.99 -2.55
CA TRP A 75 -10.01 -3.28 -2.42
C TRP A 75 -9.98 -3.84 -0.99
N ASP A 76 -9.17 -3.23 -0.13
CA ASP A 76 -9.03 -3.61 1.28
C ASP A 76 -9.76 -2.64 2.21
N ALA A 77 -10.64 -1.79 1.66
CA ALA A 77 -11.46 -0.90 2.48
C ALA A 77 -12.29 -1.72 3.48
N VAL A 78 -12.67 -1.07 4.57
CA VAL A 78 -13.43 -1.71 5.64
C VAL A 78 -14.68 -0.94 6.02
N THR A 79 -15.73 -1.67 6.37
CA THR A 79 -16.85 -1.12 7.12
C THR A 79 -16.57 -1.22 8.63
N ASP A 80 -17.46 -0.62 9.41
CA ASP A 80 -17.41 -0.67 10.87
C ASP A 80 -17.71 -2.09 11.39
N THR A 81 -17.64 -2.30 12.69
CA THR A 81 -17.67 -3.63 13.33
C THR A 81 -19.02 -4.34 13.28
N ALA A 82 -20.13 -3.62 13.08
CA ALA A 82 -21.44 -4.20 12.85
C ALA A 82 -21.72 -4.21 11.34
N THR A 83 -21.66 -5.40 10.73
CA THR A 83 -21.64 -5.56 9.27
C THR A 83 -22.98 -5.99 8.66
N ALA A 84 -24.04 -6.12 9.47
CA ALA A 84 -25.37 -6.44 8.98
C ALA A 84 -25.90 -5.33 8.05
N ASP A 85 -26.76 -5.68 7.10
CA ASP A 85 -27.14 -4.80 5.97
C ASP A 85 -27.46 -3.36 6.38
N ALA A 86 -28.39 -3.15 7.31
CA ALA A 86 -28.79 -1.81 7.73
C ALA A 86 -27.65 -1.04 8.43
N ALA A 87 -26.84 -1.71 9.25
CA ALA A 87 -25.68 -1.12 9.91
C ALA A 87 -24.61 -0.68 8.90
N SER A 88 -24.31 -1.53 7.92
CA SER A 88 -23.35 -1.26 6.85
C SER A 88 -23.83 -0.13 5.93
N TRP A 89 -25.11 -0.13 5.55
CA TRP A 89 -25.71 0.96 4.78
C TRP A 89 -25.70 2.29 5.54
N ALA A 90 -26.02 2.26 6.84
CA ALA A 90 -26.01 3.47 7.68
C ALA A 90 -24.63 4.10 7.72
N SER A 91 -23.57 3.32 7.97
CA SER A 91 -22.20 3.84 7.99
C SER A 91 -21.78 4.42 6.64
N LEU A 92 -22.09 3.73 5.54
CA LEU A 92 -21.76 4.15 4.18
C LEU A 92 -22.42 5.50 3.78
N PHE A 93 -23.71 5.69 4.12
CA PHE A 93 -24.48 6.85 3.67
C PHE A 93 -24.46 8.04 4.63
N THR A 94 -24.29 7.81 5.93
CA THR A 94 -24.32 8.90 6.94
C THR A 94 -22.97 9.58 7.15
N GLY A 95 -21.88 8.88 6.81
CA GLY A 95 -20.52 9.37 7.03
C GLY A 95 -20.04 9.29 8.48
N VAL A 96 -20.71 8.50 9.32
CA VAL A 96 -20.34 8.26 10.73
C VAL A 96 -20.42 6.77 11.10
N ILE A 97 -19.67 6.38 12.14
CA ILE A 97 -19.66 5.02 12.71
C ILE A 97 -21.03 4.56 13.23
N ASN A 98 -21.23 3.25 13.36
CA ASN A 98 -22.44 2.61 13.90
C ASN A 98 -22.85 3.19 15.25
N TYR A 99 -21.88 3.46 16.12
CA TYR A 99 -22.12 4.06 17.44
C TYR A 99 -22.84 5.41 17.35
N LYS A 100 -22.46 6.26 16.38
CA LYS A 100 -23.08 7.58 16.20
C LYS A 100 -24.42 7.49 15.49
N ASN A 101 -24.50 6.73 14.39
CA ASN A 101 -25.74 6.60 13.63
C ASN A 101 -26.81 5.75 14.34
N GLY A 102 -26.44 5.00 15.39
CA GLY A 102 -27.35 4.21 16.22
C GLY A 102 -27.81 2.89 15.61
N VAL A 103 -27.19 2.44 14.51
CA VAL A 103 -27.60 1.23 13.78
C VAL A 103 -26.49 0.18 13.87
N SER A 104 -26.79 -0.96 14.49
CA SER A 104 -25.81 -2.04 14.73
C SER A 104 -26.30 -3.44 14.32
N GLY A 105 -27.38 -3.54 13.55
CA GLY A 105 -27.97 -4.80 13.12
C GLY A 105 -28.65 -4.70 11.76
N ALA A 106 -29.51 -5.67 11.44
CA ALA A 106 -30.21 -5.74 10.15
C ALA A 106 -31.42 -4.78 10.02
N ALA A 107 -31.72 -4.01 11.06
CA ALA A 107 -32.83 -3.05 11.08
C ALA A 107 -32.39 -1.68 11.61
N TYR A 108 -33.12 -0.62 11.24
CA TYR A 108 -32.84 0.77 11.64
C TYR A 108 -33.50 1.19 12.96
N THR A 109 -33.91 0.24 13.80
CA THR A 109 -34.52 0.54 15.10
C THR A 109 -33.53 1.33 15.97
N GLY A 110 -33.95 2.47 16.50
CA GLY A 110 -33.10 3.31 17.35
C GLY A 110 -32.07 4.17 16.58
N ASN A 111 -32.19 4.26 15.25
CA ASN A 111 -31.32 5.13 14.45
C ASN A 111 -31.36 6.60 14.91
N GLN A 112 -30.27 7.30 14.63
CA GLN A 112 -30.08 8.70 14.94
C GLN A 112 -30.02 9.57 13.68
N PHE A 113 -30.79 9.24 12.64
CA PHE A 113 -30.72 9.93 11.35
C PHE A 113 -31.18 11.39 11.37
N THR A 114 -31.90 11.82 12.41
CA THR A 114 -32.15 13.25 12.64
C THR A 114 -30.86 14.01 12.95
N ALA A 115 -29.95 13.42 13.74
CA ALA A 115 -28.65 14.00 14.05
C ALA A 115 -27.61 13.70 12.95
N TYR A 116 -27.69 12.49 12.38
CA TYR A 116 -26.77 11.99 11.37
C TYR A 116 -27.50 11.57 10.09
N PRO A 117 -28.08 12.51 9.34
CA PRO A 117 -28.76 12.20 8.09
C PRO A 117 -27.79 11.66 7.03
N ALA A 118 -28.35 10.93 6.05
CA ALA A 118 -27.63 10.49 4.87
C ALA A 118 -27.07 11.69 4.08
N PHE A 119 -25.97 11.50 3.36
CA PHE A 119 -25.32 12.59 2.63
C PHE A 119 -26.23 13.26 1.60
N THR A 120 -27.18 12.51 1.02
CA THR A 120 -28.18 13.02 0.07
C THR A 120 -29.09 14.10 0.67
N GLN A 121 -29.16 14.19 1.99
CA GLN A 121 -29.96 15.16 2.72
C GLN A 121 -29.11 16.34 3.24
N ARG A 122 -27.81 16.40 2.95
CA ARG A 122 -26.86 17.40 3.50
C ARG A 122 -26.50 18.53 2.54
N PHE A 123 -27.35 18.81 1.55
CA PHE A 123 -27.10 19.86 0.55
C PHE A 123 -27.72 21.24 0.89
N GLY A 124 -28.33 21.38 2.07
CA GLY A 124 -28.93 22.64 2.52
C GLY A 124 -30.09 23.09 1.62
N GLU A 125 -30.08 24.36 1.19
CA GLU A 125 -31.14 24.93 0.34
C GLU A 125 -30.94 24.65 -1.17
N ARG A 126 -29.89 23.90 -1.55
CA ARG A 126 -29.64 23.60 -2.96
C ARG A 126 -30.76 22.72 -3.52
N LYS A 127 -31.36 23.17 -4.63
CA LYS A 127 -32.32 22.39 -5.39
C LYS A 127 -31.57 21.46 -6.34
N LEU A 128 -31.22 20.28 -5.85
CA LEU A 128 -30.57 19.23 -6.64
C LEU A 128 -31.60 18.19 -7.08
N ASP A 129 -31.46 17.69 -8.30
CA ASP A 129 -32.14 16.47 -8.73
C ASP A 129 -31.38 15.26 -8.19
N ILE A 130 -31.90 14.66 -7.11
CA ILE A 130 -31.34 13.47 -6.48
C ILE A 130 -32.28 12.29 -6.72
N THR A 131 -31.80 11.32 -7.50
CA THR A 131 -32.52 10.08 -7.79
C THR A 131 -31.80 8.89 -7.16
N ALA A 132 -32.57 8.03 -6.52
CA ALA A 132 -32.12 6.79 -5.90
C ALA A 132 -32.87 5.62 -6.54
N ILE A 133 -32.14 4.59 -6.98
CA ILE A 133 -32.68 3.40 -7.62
C ILE A 133 -32.04 2.19 -6.96
N SER A 134 -32.83 1.31 -6.36
CA SER A 134 -32.31 0.28 -5.46
C SER A 134 -33.10 -1.02 -5.52
N SER A 135 -32.39 -2.12 -5.75
CA SER A 135 -32.88 -3.49 -5.53
C SER A 135 -32.75 -3.95 -4.08
N SER A 136 -31.99 -3.24 -3.24
CA SER A 136 -31.81 -3.57 -1.84
C SER A 136 -33.04 -3.22 -1.00
N THR A 137 -33.68 -4.22 -0.39
CA THR A 137 -34.80 -4.04 0.53
C THR A 137 -34.38 -3.26 1.77
N SER A 138 -33.18 -3.54 2.30
CA SER A 138 -32.65 -2.94 3.52
C SER A 138 -32.28 -1.48 3.32
N LEU A 139 -31.99 -1.02 2.10
CA LEU A 139 -31.73 0.39 1.82
C LEU A 139 -33.01 1.20 1.54
N ASN A 140 -34.03 0.54 0.99
CA ASN A 140 -35.30 1.16 0.63
C ASN A 140 -36.03 1.74 1.87
N ASP A 141 -36.78 2.82 1.66
CA ASP A 141 -37.67 3.47 2.66
C ASP A 141 -37.03 4.10 3.91
N THR A 142 -35.71 4.07 4.05
CA THR A 142 -35.03 4.67 5.21
C THR A 142 -33.98 5.72 4.81
N LEU A 143 -32.74 5.31 4.51
CA LEU A 143 -31.63 6.23 4.22
C LEU A 143 -31.83 7.08 2.95
N LEU A 144 -32.64 6.57 2.01
CA LEU A 144 -32.92 7.24 0.75
C LEU A 144 -34.21 8.07 0.78
N LYS A 145 -34.86 8.18 1.96
CA LYS A 145 -36.07 8.99 2.13
C LYS A 145 -35.81 10.46 1.77
N GLY A 146 -36.75 11.07 1.04
CA GLY A 146 -36.66 12.47 0.60
C GLY A 146 -36.10 12.66 -0.81
N ASN A 147 -35.56 11.61 -1.43
CA ASN A 147 -35.13 11.62 -2.83
C ASN A 147 -36.24 11.12 -3.76
N THR A 148 -36.09 11.32 -5.07
CA THR A 148 -36.86 10.55 -6.04
C THR A 148 -36.40 9.09 -5.97
N LEU A 149 -37.25 8.21 -5.43
CA LEU A 149 -36.91 6.80 -5.18
C LEU A 149 -37.63 5.87 -6.16
N VAL A 150 -36.85 5.02 -6.85
CA VAL A 150 -37.33 3.91 -7.67
C VAL A 150 -36.93 2.60 -6.99
N LYS A 151 -37.92 1.79 -6.62
CA LYS A 151 -37.70 0.50 -5.96
C LYS A 151 -37.80 -0.63 -6.97
N THR A 152 -36.76 -1.43 -7.04
CA THR A 152 -36.61 -2.56 -7.97
C THR A 152 -36.28 -3.84 -7.19
N THR A 153 -36.78 -3.93 -5.96
CA THR A 153 -36.45 -4.94 -4.93
C THR A 153 -36.12 -6.32 -5.50
N GLY A 154 -34.89 -6.79 -5.25
CA GLY A 154 -34.38 -8.10 -5.69
C GLY A 154 -34.09 -8.22 -7.19
N ASN A 155 -34.16 -7.14 -7.97
CA ASN A 155 -33.96 -7.16 -9.42
C ASN A 155 -32.92 -6.12 -9.87
N ASP A 156 -31.67 -6.56 -9.95
CA ASP A 156 -30.54 -5.73 -10.39
C ASP A 156 -30.65 -5.31 -11.86
N ALA A 157 -31.26 -6.15 -12.73
CA ALA A 157 -31.50 -5.80 -14.13
C ALA A 157 -32.46 -4.60 -14.25
N ALA A 158 -33.59 -4.64 -13.53
CA ALA A 158 -34.54 -3.52 -13.49
C ALA A 158 -33.92 -2.25 -12.87
N THR A 159 -33.03 -2.42 -11.89
CA THR A 159 -32.25 -1.33 -11.28
C THR A 159 -31.37 -0.66 -12.33
N LYS A 160 -30.60 -1.46 -13.08
CA LYS A 160 -29.77 -1.00 -14.18
C LYS A 160 -30.59 -0.32 -15.27
N ASP A 161 -31.67 -0.93 -15.74
CA ASP A 161 -32.51 -0.38 -16.82
C ASP A 161 -33.11 0.97 -16.42
N SER A 162 -33.55 1.10 -15.17
CA SER A 162 -34.06 2.35 -14.61
C SER A 162 -32.98 3.43 -14.53
N ALA A 163 -31.75 3.06 -14.15
CA ALA A 163 -30.61 3.99 -14.10
C ALA A 163 -30.21 4.47 -15.49
N VAL A 164 -30.13 3.56 -16.47
CA VAL A 164 -29.88 3.87 -17.88
C VAL A 164 -30.95 4.82 -18.41
N GLY A 165 -32.23 4.51 -18.18
CA GLY A 165 -33.35 5.36 -18.58
C GLY A 165 -33.29 6.75 -17.95
N ARG A 166 -32.97 6.85 -16.65
CA ARG A 166 -32.81 8.15 -15.95
C ARG A 166 -31.67 8.98 -16.55
N LEU A 167 -30.56 8.36 -16.92
CA LEU A 167 -29.42 9.04 -17.54
C LEU A 167 -29.72 9.49 -18.98
N GLN A 168 -30.52 8.73 -19.73
CA GLN A 168 -30.87 9.04 -21.12
C GLN A 168 -31.98 10.08 -21.26
N HIS A 169 -32.92 10.13 -20.31
CA HIS A 169 -34.15 10.91 -20.44
C HIS A 169 -34.31 12.02 -19.39
N SER A 170 -33.32 12.24 -18.52
CA SER A 170 -33.37 13.27 -17.48
C SER A 170 -31.98 13.85 -17.16
N ASP A 171 -31.89 14.78 -16.22
CA ASP A 171 -30.63 15.44 -15.83
C ASP A 171 -30.37 15.35 -14.31
N PRO A 172 -30.20 14.14 -13.74
CA PRO A 172 -29.91 14.01 -12.31
C PRO A 172 -28.59 14.71 -11.96
N ASP A 173 -28.57 15.45 -10.85
CA ASP A 173 -27.33 15.97 -10.26
C ASP A 173 -26.61 14.89 -9.48
N ILE A 174 -27.38 14.03 -8.81
CA ILE A 174 -26.90 12.88 -8.06
C ILE A 174 -27.75 11.67 -8.42
N LEU A 175 -27.12 10.60 -8.87
CA LEU A 175 -27.76 9.31 -9.10
C LEU A 175 -27.15 8.26 -8.18
N VAL A 176 -27.97 7.63 -7.36
CA VAL A 176 -27.59 6.48 -6.52
C VAL A 176 -28.21 5.23 -7.13
N VAL A 177 -27.37 4.23 -7.41
CA VAL A 177 -27.74 2.91 -7.93
C VAL A 177 -27.27 1.87 -6.91
N ALA A 178 -28.18 1.10 -6.33
CA ALA A 178 -27.84 0.06 -5.36
C ALA A 178 -28.27 -1.32 -5.86
N LEU A 179 -27.31 -2.24 -5.93
CA LEU A 179 -27.43 -3.61 -6.44
C LEU A 179 -27.34 -4.61 -5.29
N SER A 180 -28.11 -5.69 -5.32
CA SER A 180 -28.23 -6.64 -4.19
C SER A 180 -28.12 -8.11 -4.59
N SER A 181 -27.97 -8.45 -5.88
CA SER A 181 -27.85 -9.86 -6.31
C SER A 181 -26.55 -10.51 -5.84
N VAL A 182 -25.47 -9.73 -5.68
CA VAL A 182 -24.20 -10.23 -5.13
C VAL A 182 -24.37 -10.70 -3.68
N HIS A 183 -25.01 -9.90 -2.83
CA HIS A 183 -25.37 -10.30 -1.47
C HIS A 183 -26.20 -11.58 -1.45
N THR A 184 -27.28 -11.66 -2.25
CA THR A 184 -28.13 -12.86 -2.33
C THR A 184 -27.33 -14.11 -2.71
N ALA A 185 -26.41 -13.99 -3.67
CA ALA A 185 -25.55 -15.10 -4.06
C ALA A 185 -24.58 -15.49 -2.93
N GLY A 186 -24.00 -14.50 -2.23
CA GLY A 186 -23.06 -14.70 -1.13
C GLY A 186 -23.70 -15.39 0.08
N VAL A 187 -24.90 -14.97 0.47
CA VAL A 187 -25.66 -15.61 1.56
C VAL A 187 -25.98 -17.07 1.25
N ASN A 188 -26.32 -17.38 -0.01
CA ASN A 188 -26.73 -18.72 -0.40
C ASN A 188 -25.55 -19.68 -0.67
N ASN A 189 -24.36 -19.17 -0.99
CA ASN A 189 -23.25 -19.98 -1.52
C ASN A 189 -21.87 -19.70 -0.93
N GLY A 190 -21.71 -18.63 -0.14
CA GLY A 190 -20.41 -18.17 0.36
C GLY A 190 -19.91 -16.89 -0.31
N PHE A 191 -19.26 -16.01 0.46
CA PHE A 191 -18.64 -14.77 -0.02
C PHE A 191 -17.16 -15.00 -0.39
N SER A 192 -16.90 -15.97 -1.27
CA SER A 192 -15.56 -16.40 -1.66
C SER A 192 -15.42 -16.55 -3.18
N ASP A 193 -14.18 -16.55 -3.65
CA ASP A 193 -13.79 -16.81 -5.03
C ASP A 193 -14.10 -18.25 -5.50
N ASN A 194 -14.23 -19.18 -4.56
CA ASN A 194 -14.60 -20.58 -4.82
C ASN A 194 -16.13 -20.79 -4.95
N ALA A 195 -16.94 -19.75 -4.75
CA ALA A 195 -18.39 -19.82 -4.89
C ALA A 195 -18.84 -19.30 -6.26
N ASP A 196 -19.02 -20.21 -7.24
CA ASP A 196 -19.35 -19.88 -8.63
C ASP A 196 -20.55 -18.93 -8.79
N ALA A 197 -21.60 -19.11 -8.00
CA ALA A 197 -22.79 -18.25 -8.04
C ALA A 197 -22.48 -16.82 -7.58
N TYR A 198 -21.58 -16.67 -6.59
CA TYR A 198 -21.15 -15.37 -6.07
C TYR A 198 -20.26 -14.64 -7.06
N THR A 199 -19.27 -15.32 -7.65
CA THR A 199 -18.39 -14.75 -8.67
C THR A 199 -19.15 -14.39 -9.95
N THR A 200 -20.11 -15.23 -10.38
CA THR A 200 -21.03 -14.93 -11.49
C THR A 200 -21.85 -13.67 -11.23
N ALA A 201 -22.36 -13.50 -10.01
CA ALA A 201 -23.11 -12.30 -9.64
C ALA A 201 -22.22 -11.04 -9.67
N ILE A 202 -20.94 -11.14 -9.26
CA ILE A 202 -19.96 -10.05 -9.36
C ILE A 202 -19.72 -9.67 -10.82
N HIS A 203 -19.50 -10.65 -11.72
CA HIS A 203 -19.32 -10.40 -13.15
C HIS A 203 -20.55 -9.71 -13.75
N GLN A 204 -21.75 -10.16 -13.37
CA GLN A 204 -23.00 -9.56 -13.84
C GLN A 204 -23.18 -8.12 -13.33
N ALA A 205 -22.80 -7.82 -12.08
CA ALA A 205 -22.80 -6.47 -11.55
C ALA A 205 -21.81 -5.55 -12.30
N ASP A 206 -20.62 -6.05 -12.65
CA ASP A 206 -19.65 -5.30 -13.49
C ASP A 206 -20.22 -5.00 -14.89
N ALA A 207 -20.91 -5.95 -15.52
CA ALA A 207 -21.57 -5.73 -16.80
C ALA A 207 -22.64 -4.62 -16.70
N TYR A 208 -23.46 -4.63 -15.65
CA TYR A 208 -24.45 -3.57 -15.40
C TYR A 208 -23.80 -2.20 -15.15
N ILE A 209 -22.68 -2.17 -14.41
CA ILE A 209 -21.87 -0.96 -14.25
C ILE A 209 -21.43 -0.42 -15.61
N GLY A 210 -20.95 -1.29 -16.51
CA GLY A 210 -20.60 -0.93 -17.88
C GLY A 210 -21.73 -0.23 -18.64
N GLU A 211 -22.94 -0.78 -18.58
CA GLU A 211 -24.12 -0.18 -19.23
C GLU A 211 -24.49 1.19 -18.65
N VAL A 212 -24.48 1.35 -17.32
CA VAL A 212 -24.76 2.62 -16.65
C VAL A 212 -23.71 3.67 -17.01
N LEU A 213 -22.42 3.31 -17.01
CA LEU A 213 -21.32 4.19 -17.41
C LEU A 213 -21.43 4.59 -18.89
N GLY A 214 -21.82 3.65 -19.76
CA GLY A 214 -22.08 3.92 -21.18
C GLY A 214 -23.21 4.94 -21.36
N ALA A 215 -24.32 4.80 -20.64
CA ALA A 215 -25.42 5.75 -20.66
C ALA A 215 -24.99 7.13 -20.15
N MET A 216 -24.23 7.20 -19.05
CA MET A 216 -23.69 8.45 -18.50
C MET A 216 -22.81 9.17 -19.52
N ARG A 217 -21.87 8.47 -20.16
CA ARG A 217 -20.95 9.04 -21.15
C ARG A 217 -21.64 9.48 -22.45
N SER A 218 -22.78 8.86 -22.76
CA SER A 218 -23.58 9.16 -23.98
C SER A 218 -24.52 10.36 -23.82
N ARG A 219 -24.57 10.99 -22.64
CA ARG A 219 -25.41 12.16 -22.37
C ARG A 219 -25.01 13.34 -23.24
N LYS A 220 -26.01 14.06 -23.77
CA LYS A 220 -25.79 15.26 -24.61
C LYS A 220 -24.93 16.33 -23.92
N ASN A 221 -25.07 16.48 -22.61
CA ASN A 221 -24.36 17.49 -21.82
C ASN A 221 -23.08 16.97 -21.16
N TYR A 222 -22.65 15.73 -21.44
CA TYR A 222 -21.52 15.08 -20.76
C TYR A 222 -20.23 15.90 -20.80
N ALA A 223 -19.96 16.61 -21.90
CA ALA A 223 -18.79 17.47 -22.04
C ALA A 223 -18.75 18.63 -21.00
N SER A 224 -19.94 19.12 -20.60
CA SER A 224 -20.11 20.18 -19.59
C SER A 224 -20.39 19.67 -18.18
N GLU A 225 -20.36 18.35 -17.99
CA GLU A 225 -20.57 17.68 -16.72
C GLU A 225 -19.25 17.15 -16.17
N ASP A 226 -19.04 17.32 -14.87
CA ASP A 226 -17.87 16.80 -14.16
C ASP A 226 -18.32 15.79 -13.11
N TRP A 227 -18.36 14.54 -13.57
CA TRP A 227 -18.85 13.39 -12.82
C TRP A 227 -17.78 12.86 -11.88
N LEU A 228 -18.12 12.75 -10.59
CA LEU A 228 -17.48 11.79 -9.70
C LEU A 228 -18.30 10.51 -9.74
N VAL A 229 -17.69 9.43 -10.20
CA VAL A 229 -18.27 8.08 -10.08
C VAL A 229 -17.68 7.43 -8.83
N ILE A 230 -18.55 6.99 -7.94
CA ILE A 230 -18.18 6.25 -6.73
C ILE A 230 -18.74 4.84 -6.86
N ILE A 231 -17.88 3.83 -6.88
CA ILE A 231 -18.28 2.42 -6.83
C ILE A 231 -17.86 1.86 -5.49
N ALA A 232 -18.79 1.28 -4.75
CA ALA A 232 -18.56 0.86 -3.38
C ALA A 232 -19.27 -0.45 -3.04
N SER A 233 -18.77 -1.13 -2.02
CA SER A 233 -19.52 -2.17 -1.31
C SER A 233 -19.81 -1.74 0.13
N ASN A 234 -20.93 -2.19 0.69
CA ASN A 234 -21.31 -1.87 2.07
C ASN A 234 -20.63 -2.80 3.09
N HIS A 235 -20.43 -4.09 2.76
CA HIS A 235 -19.76 -5.10 3.58
C HIS A 235 -19.31 -6.32 2.75
N GLY A 236 -18.61 -7.25 3.40
CA GLY A 236 -18.28 -8.57 2.88
C GLY A 236 -19.02 -9.69 3.63
N GLY A 237 -18.44 -10.88 3.67
CA GLY A 237 -18.96 -12.02 4.42
C GLY A 237 -17.96 -13.15 4.46
N THR A 238 -18.30 -14.20 5.19
CA THR A 238 -17.45 -15.40 5.32
C THR A 238 -17.62 -16.32 4.12
N ASP A 239 -16.66 -17.22 3.94
CA ASP A 239 -16.71 -18.24 2.89
C ASP A 239 -17.90 -19.21 3.07
N GLN A 240 -18.51 -19.24 4.26
CA GLN A 240 -19.67 -20.06 4.63
C GLN A 240 -21.02 -19.32 4.43
N GLY A 241 -20.99 -18.09 3.90
CA GLY A 241 -22.20 -17.32 3.63
C GLY A 241 -22.75 -16.56 4.84
N THR A 242 -21.97 -16.45 5.93
CA THR A 242 -22.38 -15.69 7.12
C THR A 242 -21.86 -14.26 7.07
N TYR A 243 -22.60 -13.34 7.69
CA TYR A 243 -22.23 -11.94 7.84
C TYR A 243 -22.92 -11.32 9.07
N GLY A 244 -22.56 -10.09 9.42
CA GLY A 244 -23.09 -9.37 10.59
C GLY A 244 -22.10 -9.24 11.75
N GLY A 245 -21.03 -10.04 11.77
CA GLY A 245 -19.93 -9.99 12.72
C GLY A 245 -18.83 -9.01 12.34
N SER A 246 -17.71 -9.07 13.08
CA SER A 246 -16.59 -8.12 13.00
C SER A 246 -15.31 -8.72 12.40
N SER A 247 -15.38 -9.93 11.82
CA SER A 247 -14.21 -10.52 11.17
C SER A 247 -13.78 -9.67 9.97
N PHE A 248 -12.50 -9.75 9.59
CA PHE A 248 -12.02 -9.02 8.41
C PHE A 248 -12.79 -9.41 7.14
N ALA A 249 -13.15 -10.69 6.96
CA ALA A 249 -13.92 -11.14 5.80
C ALA A 249 -15.31 -10.46 5.73
N GLU A 250 -15.98 -10.29 6.87
CA GLU A 250 -17.27 -9.60 6.96
C GLU A 250 -17.13 -8.08 6.82
N ARG A 251 -16.04 -7.51 7.34
CA ARG A 251 -15.78 -6.07 7.28
C ARG A 251 -15.24 -5.61 5.92
N ASN A 252 -14.53 -6.47 5.19
CA ASN A 252 -13.85 -6.11 3.94
C ASN A 252 -14.85 -5.74 2.85
N ASN A 253 -14.85 -4.47 2.48
CA ASN A 253 -15.55 -3.93 1.34
C ASN A 253 -14.54 -3.30 0.35
N PHE A 254 -15.02 -2.48 -0.57
CA PHE A 254 -14.15 -1.70 -1.44
C PHE A 254 -14.73 -0.31 -1.67
N LEU A 255 -13.85 0.64 -2.01
CA LEU A 255 -14.20 2.00 -2.41
C LEU A 255 -13.38 2.40 -3.62
N LEU A 256 -14.04 2.89 -4.67
CA LEU A 256 -13.43 3.37 -5.91
C LEU A 256 -14.02 4.74 -6.25
N TYR A 257 -13.17 5.75 -6.33
CA TYR A 257 -13.51 7.11 -6.73
C TYR A 257 -12.90 7.40 -8.09
N TYR A 258 -13.71 7.52 -9.13
CA TYR A 258 -13.28 7.82 -10.50
C TYR A 258 -13.67 9.23 -10.94
N ASN A 259 -12.71 9.91 -11.56
CA ASN A 259 -12.95 11.08 -12.37
C ASN A 259 -11.89 11.13 -13.47
N ARG A 260 -12.25 11.57 -14.69
CA ARG A 260 -11.33 11.64 -15.83
C ARG A 260 -10.03 12.43 -15.57
N SER A 261 -10.03 13.33 -14.59
CA SER A 261 -8.91 14.20 -14.25
C SER A 261 -8.01 13.61 -13.15
N PHE A 262 -8.41 12.51 -12.52
CA PHE A 262 -7.60 11.89 -11.47
C PHE A 262 -6.43 11.11 -12.07
N THR A 263 -5.37 10.99 -11.28
CA THR A 263 -4.29 10.03 -11.52
C THR A 263 -4.55 8.79 -10.66
N GLY A 264 -4.43 7.61 -11.27
CA GLY A 264 -4.65 6.33 -10.61
C GLY A 264 -3.82 6.18 -9.34
N LYS A 265 -4.47 5.84 -8.23
CA LYS A 265 -3.84 5.57 -6.94
C LYS A 265 -4.59 4.49 -6.19
N MET A 266 -3.91 3.37 -5.95
CA MET A 266 -4.40 2.30 -5.08
C MET A 266 -3.94 2.54 -3.65
N GLN A 267 -4.83 2.33 -2.68
CA GLN A 267 -4.51 2.29 -1.26
C GLN A 267 -4.72 0.87 -0.75
N GLU A 268 -3.64 0.10 -0.67
CA GLU A 268 -3.67 -1.25 -0.11
C GLU A 268 -3.62 -1.24 1.42
N MET A 269 -4.15 -2.29 2.02
CA MET A 269 -3.87 -2.57 3.42
C MET A 269 -2.40 -2.93 3.57
N PRO A 270 -1.63 -2.22 4.42
CA PRO A 270 -0.24 -2.55 4.61
C PRO A 270 -0.11 -3.93 5.26
N LEU A 271 0.90 -4.69 4.81
CA LEU A 271 1.28 -5.95 5.44
C LEU A 271 1.93 -5.67 6.80
N LEU A 272 1.11 -5.69 7.84
CA LEU A 272 1.53 -5.60 9.23
C LEU A 272 1.41 -6.96 9.89
N ASN A 273 2.31 -7.22 10.83
CA ASN A 273 2.29 -8.45 11.63
C ASN A 273 2.31 -9.75 10.81
N VAL A 274 3.11 -9.80 9.74
CA VAL A 274 3.18 -10.97 8.86
C VAL A 274 3.79 -12.15 9.64
N PRO A 275 3.10 -13.30 9.78
CA PRO A 275 3.67 -14.47 10.44
C PRO A 275 5.01 -14.87 9.79
N TYR A 276 6.05 -15.00 10.61
CA TYR A 276 7.40 -15.32 10.16
C TYR A 276 7.96 -16.46 11.01
N GLU A 277 7.49 -17.66 10.67
CA GLU A 277 7.81 -18.90 11.37
C GLU A 277 8.77 -19.77 10.55
N GLY A 278 9.66 -20.49 11.22
CA GLY A 278 10.61 -21.37 10.57
C GLY A 278 11.79 -21.73 11.45
N THR A 279 12.78 -22.36 10.84
CA THR A 279 14.06 -22.69 11.49
C THR A 279 15.15 -21.84 10.85
N PHE A 280 15.70 -20.90 11.61
CA PHE A 280 16.55 -19.83 11.08
C PHE A 280 18.02 -20.00 11.51
N PRO A 281 18.99 -19.74 10.61
CA PRO A 281 20.40 -19.81 10.95
C PRO A 281 20.81 -18.60 11.79
N PHE A 282 21.58 -18.86 12.83
CA PHE A 282 22.25 -17.85 13.64
C PHE A 282 23.73 -17.81 13.25
N PHE A 283 24.16 -16.67 12.73
CA PHE A 283 25.53 -16.34 12.37
C PHE A 283 26.20 -15.69 13.58
N TYR A 284 27.41 -16.14 13.91
CA TYR A 284 28.12 -15.73 15.12
C TYR A 284 29.63 -16.03 14.98
N ARG A 285 30.40 -15.55 15.97
CA ARG A 285 31.83 -15.86 16.11
C ARG A 285 32.08 -16.64 17.39
N LYS A 286 32.87 -17.70 17.29
CA LYS A 286 33.28 -18.52 18.43
C LYS A 286 34.69 -19.08 18.23
N ASP A 287 35.48 -19.10 19.29
CA ASP A 287 36.84 -19.66 19.30
C ASP A 287 37.75 -19.11 18.17
N GLY A 288 37.61 -17.80 17.87
CA GLY A 288 38.38 -17.11 16.83
C GLY A 288 37.98 -17.43 15.39
N LYS A 289 36.83 -18.09 15.19
CA LYS A 289 36.29 -18.46 13.88
C LYS A 289 34.89 -17.91 13.69
N ASP A 290 34.62 -17.50 12.45
CA ASP A 290 33.27 -17.09 12.05
C ASP A 290 32.47 -18.27 11.53
N HIS A 291 31.21 -18.31 11.95
CA HIS A 291 30.21 -19.25 11.49
C HIS A 291 29.40 -18.55 10.40
N ALA A 292 29.68 -18.93 9.15
CA ALA A 292 29.29 -18.19 7.95
C ALA A 292 28.74 -19.12 6.87
N ALA A 293 28.20 -18.54 5.80
CA ALA A 293 27.80 -19.30 4.61
C ALA A 293 28.25 -18.56 3.35
N TYR A 294 28.63 -19.29 2.29
CA TYR A 294 29.21 -18.65 1.10
C TYR A 294 28.95 -19.43 -0.19
N THR A 295 29.07 -18.75 -1.32
CA THR A 295 29.16 -19.36 -2.65
C THR A 295 30.27 -18.71 -3.47
N LYS A 296 30.85 -19.50 -4.37
CA LYS A 296 31.88 -19.05 -5.34
C LYS A 296 31.33 -18.94 -6.75
N ASP A 297 30.01 -19.04 -6.91
CA ASP A 297 29.37 -18.96 -8.21
C ASP A 297 29.62 -17.58 -8.86
N GLU A 298 30.00 -17.59 -10.13
CA GLU A 298 30.36 -16.38 -10.87
C GLU A 298 29.16 -15.47 -11.13
N ALA A 299 27.92 -15.94 -10.93
CA ALA A 299 26.72 -15.10 -11.01
C ALA A 299 26.75 -13.91 -10.05
N PHE A 300 27.54 -13.99 -8.97
CA PHE A 300 27.71 -12.92 -7.98
C PHE A 300 28.95 -12.05 -8.21
N HIS A 301 29.59 -12.19 -9.38
CA HIS A 301 30.61 -11.26 -9.87
C HIS A 301 29.93 -10.16 -10.70
N PHE A 302 29.98 -8.92 -10.20
CA PHE A 302 29.27 -7.78 -10.78
C PHE A 302 30.14 -6.91 -11.68
N GLY A 303 31.45 -7.14 -11.69
CA GLY A 303 32.40 -6.41 -12.54
C GLY A 303 32.28 -4.89 -12.40
N ASP A 304 32.48 -4.21 -13.53
CA ASP A 304 32.67 -2.75 -13.58
C ASP A 304 31.36 -1.96 -13.67
N ALA A 305 30.28 -2.60 -14.15
CA ALA A 305 29.09 -1.88 -14.59
C ALA A 305 27.76 -2.57 -14.26
N GLN A 306 27.75 -3.82 -13.78
CA GLN A 306 26.50 -4.51 -13.48
C GLN A 306 25.80 -3.86 -12.30
N ASN A 307 24.58 -3.36 -12.53
CA ASN A 307 23.65 -2.95 -11.49
C ASN A 307 23.18 -4.16 -10.70
N PHE A 308 23.04 -4.02 -9.38
CA PHE A 308 22.54 -5.12 -8.55
C PHE A 308 21.82 -4.61 -7.31
N THR A 309 21.02 -5.49 -6.70
CA THR A 309 20.34 -5.24 -5.44
C THR A 309 20.55 -6.42 -4.51
N ILE A 310 20.86 -6.15 -3.25
CA ILE A 310 20.97 -7.14 -2.18
C ILE A 310 19.85 -6.90 -1.18
N GLU A 311 19.07 -7.93 -0.87
CA GLU A 311 18.06 -7.90 0.18
C GLU A 311 18.28 -9.03 1.19
N PHE A 312 17.90 -8.80 2.44
CA PHE A 312 17.88 -9.84 3.47
C PHE A 312 17.01 -9.40 4.65
N ASN A 313 16.43 -10.38 5.34
CA ASN A 313 15.84 -10.20 6.66
C ASN A 313 16.91 -10.39 7.74
N ILE A 314 16.91 -9.52 8.75
CA ILE A 314 17.84 -9.59 9.89
C ILE A 314 17.10 -9.40 11.22
N GLN A 315 17.47 -10.20 12.22
CA GLN A 315 17.09 -10.02 13.61
C GLN A 315 18.33 -10.06 14.49
N THR A 316 18.52 -9.05 15.35
CA THR A 316 19.65 -8.96 16.26
C THR A 316 19.34 -8.02 17.43
N THR A 317 19.96 -8.26 18.57
CA THR A 317 20.03 -7.32 19.71
C THR A 317 21.42 -6.73 19.89
N TYR A 318 22.39 -7.20 19.08
CA TYR A 318 23.77 -6.79 19.20
C TYR A 318 23.96 -5.36 18.65
N ALA A 319 24.26 -4.43 19.55
CA ALA A 319 24.48 -3.01 19.27
C ALA A 319 25.91 -2.54 19.59
N GLY A 320 26.89 -3.46 19.66
CA GLY A 320 28.30 -3.14 19.92
C GLY A 320 28.94 -2.29 18.83
N GLY A 321 30.03 -1.62 19.17
CA GLY A 321 30.73 -0.65 18.31
C GLY A 321 31.72 -1.25 17.31
N ASP A 322 31.85 -2.57 17.27
CA ASP A 322 32.71 -3.26 16.32
C ASP A 322 32.04 -3.35 14.94
N ASP A 323 32.84 -3.58 13.89
CA ASP A 323 32.34 -3.75 12.53
C ASP A 323 32.07 -5.24 12.25
N HIS A 324 30.79 -5.58 12.01
CA HIS A 324 30.34 -6.96 11.78
C HIS A 324 29.88 -7.16 10.33
N GLY A 325 30.60 -7.95 9.54
CA GLY A 325 30.17 -8.29 8.17
C GLY A 325 28.84 -9.05 8.18
N ILE A 326 27.88 -8.60 7.35
CA ILE A 326 26.56 -9.22 7.20
C ILE A 326 26.46 -9.92 5.85
N VAL A 327 26.74 -9.19 4.77
CA VAL A 327 26.85 -9.74 3.41
C VAL A 327 28.02 -9.05 2.71
N SER A 328 28.89 -9.80 2.04
CA SER A 328 30.11 -9.24 1.45
C SER A 328 30.68 -10.03 0.27
N ASN A 329 31.59 -9.40 -0.45
CA ASN A 329 32.52 -10.07 -1.37
C ASN A 329 33.98 -9.59 -1.19
N LYS A 330 34.32 -9.04 -0.02
CA LYS A 330 35.51 -8.23 0.21
C LYS A 330 36.31 -8.72 1.41
N ASN A 331 37.64 -8.62 1.34
CA ASN A 331 38.49 -8.70 2.53
C ASN A 331 38.33 -7.39 3.33
N TRP A 332 37.67 -7.48 4.47
CA TRP A 332 37.27 -6.33 5.28
C TRP A 332 38.39 -5.77 6.15
N GLY A 333 39.53 -6.46 6.29
CA GLY A 333 40.71 -5.97 7.03
C GLY A 333 41.24 -4.61 6.55
N SER A 334 40.77 -4.12 5.40
CA SER A 334 40.84 -2.69 5.07
C SER A 334 39.66 -2.25 4.21
N GLY A 335 39.06 -1.12 4.58
CA GLY A 335 38.11 -0.42 3.70
C GLY A 335 38.72 0.01 2.35
N GLY A 336 40.06 0.02 2.23
CA GLY A 336 40.80 0.25 0.99
C GLY A 336 40.92 -0.96 0.07
N ASN A 337 40.44 -2.14 0.45
CA ASN A 337 40.45 -3.31 -0.45
C ASN A 337 39.35 -3.21 -1.52
N ILE A 338 39.51 -3.87 -2.67
CA ILE A 338 38.45 -3.92 -3.71
C ILE A 338 37.25 -4.71 -3.17
N GLY A 339 36.06 -4.32 -3.60
CA GLY A 339 34.80 -5.00 -3.28
C GLY A 339 33.89 -4.20 -2.38
N TRP A 340 32.86 -4.86 -1.86
CA TRP A 340 31.84 -4.27 -1.01
C TRP A 340 31.54 -5.15 0.20
N VAL A 341 31.11 -4.51 1.29
CA VAL A 341 30.60 -5.19 2.47
C VAL A 341 29.45 -4.37 3.05
N ILE A 342 28.31 -5.03 3.20
CA ILE A 342 27.23 -4.58 4.06
C ILE A 342 27.55 -5.10 5.46
N TYR A 343 27.74 -4.20 6.40
CA TYR A 343 28.16 -4.53 7.76
C TYR A 343 27.26 -3.83 8.78
N LYS A 344 27.37 -4.22 10.04
CA LYS A 344 26.67 -3.58 11.16
C LYS A 344 27.69 -3.00 12.14
N THR A 345 27.41 -1.80 12.65
CA THR A 345 28.17 -1.16 13.74
C THR A 345 27.22 -0.34 14.60
N SER A 346 27.35 -0.41 15.92
CA SER A 346 26.46 0.28 16.86
C SER A 346 24.97 0.01 16.57
N GLY A 347 24.66 -1.21 16.12
CA GLY A 347 23.31 -1.64 15.75
C GLY A 347 22.77 -1.08 14.43
N ASN A 348 23.55 -0.33 13.65
CA ASN A 348 23.14 0.24 12.37
C ASN A 348 23.79 -0.51 11.21
N ILE A 349 23.01 -0.81 10.16
CA ILE A 349 23.54 -1.31 8.90
C ILE A 349 24.33 -0.19 8.21
N ARG A 350 25.45 -0.54 7.61
CA ARG A 350 26.39 0.34 6.91
C ARG A 350 26.90 -0.34 5.66
N LEU A 351 27.52 0.45 4.79
CA LEU A 351 28.23 -0.05 3.60
C LEU A 351 29.63 0.51 3.57
N ASN A 352 30.58 -0.34 3.21
CA ASN A 352 31.81 0.10 2.60
C ASN A 352 31.90 -0.47 1.20
N TYR A 353 32.31 0.38 0.26
CA TYR A 353 32.41 0.04 -1.15
C TYR A 353 33.69 0.64 -1.73
N ARG A 354 34.40 -0.15 -2.53
CA ARG A 354 35.53 0.34 -3.31
C ARG A 354 35.66 -0.44 -4.61
N GLY A 355 35.49 0.24 -5.73
CA GLY A 355 35.86 -0.28 -7.04
C GLY A 355 37.34 -0.08 -7.35
N ALA A 356 37.86 -0.83 -8.34
CA ALA A 356 39.27 -0.83 -8.70
C ALA A 356 39.82 0.52 -9.22
N SER A 357 38.95 1.40 -9.72
CA SER A 357 39.32 2.67 -10.35
C SER A 357 39.09 3.91 -9.47
N ALA A 358 38.71 3.74 -8.20
CA ALA A 358 38.39 4.86 -7.31
C ALA A 358 38.75 4.61 -5.84
N SER A 359 38.70 5.69 -5.05
CA SER A 359 38.84 5.62 -3.58
C SER A 359 37.63 4.95 -2.94
N ARG A 360 37.79 4.46 -1.69
CA ARG A 360 36.66 3.88 -0.95
C ARG A 360 35.58 4.92 -0.70
N ILE A 361 34.34 4.46 -0.60
CA ILE A 361 33.22 5.20 -0.03
C ILE A 361 32.65 4.42 1.16
N ASP A 362 32.04 5.17 2.09
CA ASP A 362 31.36 4.64 3.26
C ASP A 362 29.95 5.23 3.34
N VAL A 363 28.97 4.41 3.73
CA VAL A 363 27.66 4.86 4.21
C VAL A 363 27.58 4.48 5.68
N ARG A 364 27.78 5.45 6.58
CA ARG A 364 27.90 5.22 8.04
C ARG A 364 26.61 5.43 8.83
N THR A 365 25.62 6.04 8.20
CA THR A 365 24.33 6.44 8.81
C THR A 365 23.18 5.62 8.22
N GLY A 366 23.40 4.33 7.97
CA GLY A 366 22.33 3.44 7.51
C GLY A 366 21.39 3.01 8.65
N PRO A 367 20.42 2.15 8.34
CA PRO A 367 19.27 1.89 9.21
C PRO A 367 19.62 1.15 10.51
N PRO A 368 19.02 1.53 11.66
CA PRO A 368 19.14 0.77 12.91
C PRO A 368 18.33 -0.52 12.85
N VAL A 369 18.90 -1.62 13.34
CA VAL A 369 18.29 -2.97 13.31
C VAL A 369 18.44 -3.76 14.62
N ALA A 370 19.15 -3.22 15.61
CA ALA A 370 19.48 -3.94 16.85
C ALA A 370 18.42 -3.79 17.96
N ASP A 371 17.13 -3.92 17.61
CA ASP A 371 16.00 -3.80 18.54
C ASP A 371 15.35 -5.16 18.88
N GLY A 372 15.92 -6.27 18.39
CA GLY A 372 15.40 -7.62 18.57
C GLY A 372 14.23 -8.00 17.65
N LYS A 373 13.79 -7.10 16.76
CA LYS A 373 12.75 -7.37 15.77
C LYS A 373 13.35 -7.80 14.44
N TRP A 374 12.55 -8.48 13.61
CA TRP A 374 12.91 -8.74 12.22
C TRP A 374 12.75 -7.48 11.38
N HIS A 375 13.78 -7.16 10.61
CA HIS A 375 13.77 -6.08 9.64
C HIS A 375 14.14 -6.58 8.25
N HIS A 376 13.44 -6.07 7.23
CA HIS A 376 13.83 -6.27 5.84
C HIS A 376 14.76 -5.15 5.39
N ILE A 377 15.95 -5.50 4.93
CA ILE A 377 16.95 -4.53 4.46
C ILE A 377 17.17 -4.73 2.98
N THR A 378 17.06 -3.65 2.21
CA THR A 378 17.41 -3.61 0.79
C THR A 378 18.53 -2.60 0.56
N VAL A 379 19.54 -3.00 -0.21
CA VAL A 379 20.61 -2.11 -0.67
C VAL A 379 20.70 -2.21 -2.19
N THR A 380 20.36 -1.12 -2.89
CA THR A 380 20.46 -1.04 -4.35
C THR A 380 21.79 -0.40 -4.77
N PHE A 381 22.48 -0.98 -5.74
CA PHE A 381 23.75 -0.52 -6.28
C PHE A 381 23.56 -0.09 -7.74
N ASP A 382 23.24 1.18 -7.95
CA ASP A 382 23.19 1.76 -9.29
C ASP A 382 24.59 2.20 -9.74
N ARG A 383 25.23 1.40 -10.58
CA ARG A 383 26.56 1.64 -11.16
C ARG A 383 26.60 2.84 -12.10
N GLN A 384 25.46 3.46 -12.42
CA GLN A 384 25.38 4.74 -13.11
C GLN A 384 25.01 5.90 -12.18
N GLY A 385 24.74 5.62 -10.91
CA GLY A 385 24.20 6.55 -9.95
C GLY A 385 24.81 6.34 -8.56
N VAL A 386 23.95 6.02 -7.59
CA VAL A 386 24.24 5.96 -6.16
C VAL A 386 23.90 4.61 -5.56
N VAL A 387 24.26 4.40 -4.31
CA VAL A 387 23.72 3.33 -3.49
C VAL A 387 22.56 3.84 -2.65
N ASN A 388 21.44 3.12 -2.58
CA ASN A 388 20.35 3.46 -1.67
C ASN A 388 20.05 2.33 -0.69
N PHE A 389 19.75 2.72 0.55
CA PHE A 389 19.28 1.83 1.60
C PHE A 389 17.79 2.00 1.80
N TYR A 390 17.13 0.88 1.98
CA TYR A 390 15.74 0.79 2.39
C TYR A 390 15.66 -0.08 3.64
N LYS A 391 14.77 0.31 4.56
CA LYS A 391 14.41 -0.49 5.73
C LYS A 391 12.92 -0.72 5.66
N ASP A 392 12.49 -1.96 5.82
CA ASP A 392 11.08 -2.33 5.94
C ASP A 392 10.25 -1.82 4.74
N GLY A 393 10.82 -1.94 3.54
CA GLY A 393 10.24 -1.52 2.26
C GLY A 393 10.33 -0.01 1.97
N LYS A 394 10.88 0.81 2.87
CA LYS A 394 10.89 2.28 2.74
C LYS A 394 12.28 2.82 2.57
N TYR A 395 12.42 3.84 1.71
CA TYR A 395 13.69 4.56 1.55
C TYR A 395 14.18 5.10 2.89
N PHE A 396 15.48 4.91 3.16
CA PHE A 396 16.12 5.35 4.40
C PHE A 396 17.22 6.38 4.15
N VAL A 397 18.22 6.03 3.34
CA VAL A 397 19.37 6.91 3.06
C VAL A 397 20.02 6.58 1.73
N SER A 398 20.66 7.58 1.11
CA SER A 398 21.53 7.40 -0.06
C SER A 398 23.00 7.55 0.31
N GLY A 399 23.86 6.77 -0.34
CA GLY A 399 25.30 6.94 -0.33
C GLY A 399 25.80 7.87 -1.44
N PRO A 400 27.12 8.15 -1.48
CA PRO A 400 27.74 8.85 -2.59
C PRO A 400 27.57 8.11 -3.92
N SER A 401 27.83 8.80 -5.04
CA SER A 401 27.81 8.17 -6.36
C SER A 401 28.88 7.08 -6.47
N ILE A 402 28.50 5.95 -7.07
CA ILE A 402 29.40 4.83 -7.40
C ILE A 402 29.68 4.72 -8.91
N LYS A 403 29.31 5.75 -9.67
CA LYS A 403 29.46 5.76 -11.12
C LYS A 403 30.93 5.64 -11.53
N GLY A 404 31.22 4.68 -12.41
CA GLY A 404 32.54 4.55 -13.03
C GLY A 404 33.68 4.18 -12.07
N MET A 405 33.38 3.58 -10.91
CA MET A 405 34.41 3.20 -9.93
C MET A 405 35.22 1.93 -10.31
N GLY A 406 34.95 1.29 -11.45
CA GLY A 406 35.62 0.07 -11.93
C GLY A 406 35.15 -1.22 -11.23
N THR A 407 35.79 -2.36 -11.49
CA THR A 407 35.35 -3.66 -10.93
C THR A 407 35.22 -3.66 -9.40
N VAL A 408 34.20 -4.36 -8.91
CA VAL A 408 34.03 -4.71 -7.48
C VAL A 408 34.31 -6.17 -7.19
N ASP A 409 34.78 -6.94 -8.17
CA ASP A 409 35.09 -8.34 -7.99
C ASP A 409 36.46 -8.47 -7.33
N ALA A 410 36.48 -8.79 -6.04
CA ALA A 410 37.70 -8.89 -5.26
C ALA A 410 38.45 -10.23 -5.43
N GLY A 411 37.92 -11.14 -6.26
CA GLY A 411 38.39 -12.53 -6.33
C GLY A 411 38.05 -13.35 -5.08
N LEU A 412 37.02 -12.94 -4.34
CA LEU A 412 36.55 -13.57 -3.11
C LEU A 412 35.07 -13.99 -3.28
N PRO A 413 34.61 -15.02 -2.55
CA PRO A 413 33.23 -15.50 -2.61
C PRO A 413 32.20 -14.44 -2.20
N PHE A 414 30.95 -14.66 -2.59
CA PHE A 414 29.80 -14.03 -1.95
C PHE A 414 29.57 -14.70 -0.59
N VAL A 415 29.56 -13.92 0.49
CA VAL A 415 29.54 -14.41 1.87
C VAL A 415 28.41 -13.78 2.66
N VAL A 416 27.78 -14.58 3.52
CA VAL A 416 26.81 -14.17 4.53
C VAL A 416 27.37 -14.48 5.92
N GLY A 417 27.27 -13.51 6.82
CA GLY A 417 27.69 -13.61 8.23
C GLY A 417 29.15 -13.24 8.52
N THR A 418 29.96 -12.93 7.50
CA THR A 418 31.33 -12.40 7.66
C THR A 418 31.83 -11.76 6.35
N ASP A 419 33.12 -11.42 6.30
CA ASP A 419 33.80 -10.90 5.14
C ASP A 419 34.16 -11.98 4.10
N GLY A 420 34.67 -11.57 2.93
CA GLY A 420 35.04 -12.46 1.82
C GLY A 420 36.16 -13.46 2.13
N THR A 421 36.87 -13.32 3.26
CA THR A 421 37.92 -14.27 3.68
C THR A 421 37.36 -15.46 4.48
N LEU A 422 36.06 -15.45 4.78
CA LEU A 422 35.36 -16.41 5.65
C LEU A 422 35.80 -16.38 7.12
N ASN A 423 36.68 -15.44 7.50
CA ASN A 423 37.09 -15.25 8.89
C ASN A 423 37.69 -13.85 9.10
N TYR A 424 36.86 -12.90 9.52
CA TYR A 424 37.30 -11.55 9.82
C TYR A 424 37.99 -11.52 11.19
N THR A 425 39.25 -11.07 11.23
CA THR A 425 40.11 -11.14 12.43
C THR A 425 40.38 -9.79 13.09
N ASP A 426 40.12 -8.68 12.40
CA ASP A 426 40.31 -7.31 12.90
C ASP A 426 39.08 -6.76 13.67
N GLY A 427 38.10 -7.63 13.94
CA GLY A 427 36.89 -7.33 14.71
C GLY A 427 36.12 -8.59 15.11
N SER A 428 34.82 -8.44 15.36
CA SER A 428 33.90 -9.52 15.68
C SER A 428 32.92 -9.71 14.51
N SER A 429 32.62 -10.93 14.10
CA SER A 429 31.56 -11.22 13.12
C SER A 429 30.34 -11.65 13.91
N GLY A 430 29.35 -10.76 13.97
CA GLY A 430 28.41 -10.69 15.08
C GLY A 430 27.26 -11.69 15.04
N ASP A 431 26.55 -11.68 16.17
CA ASP A 431 25.33 -12.41 16.51
C ASP A 431 24.11 -11.90 15.72
N ASN A 432 23.68 -12.65 14.70
CA ASN A 432 22.56 -12.27 13.85
C ASN A 432 21.81 -13.50 13.35
N TYR A 433 20.48 -13.44 13.36
CA TYR A 433 19.71 -14.24 12.42
C TYR A 433 19.67 -13.50 11.08
N ILE A 434 20.01 -14.19 9.99
CA ILE A 434 19.93 -13.65 8.63
C ILE A 434 19.15 -14.66 7.79
N ALA A 435 18.11 -14.20 7.12
CA ALA A 435 17.24 -15.03 6.31
C ALA A 435 16.70 -14.27 5.10
N ASP A 436 15.97 -14.98 4.22
CA ASP A 436 15.33 -14.39 3.03
C ASP A 436 16.28 -13.52 2.20
N ILE A 437 17.48 -14.06 1.95
CA ILE A 437 18.54 -13.37 1.24
C ILE A 437 18.23 -13.41 -0.25
N ARG A 438 18.14 -12.25 -0.88
CA ARG A 438 17.80 -12.10 -2.30
C ARG A 438 18.87 -11.29 -3.00
N VAL A 439 19.25 -11.73 -4.19
CA VAL A 439 20.20 -11.03 -5.04
C VAL A 439 19.61 -10.87 -6.42
N TRP A 440 19.55 -9.62 -6.87
CA TRP A 440 19.04 -9.22 -8.16
C TRP A 440 20.19 -8.66 -8.99
N ASN A 441 20.31 -9.05 -10.26
CA ASN A 441 21.25 -8.42 -11.20
C ASN A 441 20.66 -7.16 -11.86
N SER A 442 19.86 -6.41 -11.10
CA SER A 442 19.26 -5.15 -11.50
C SER A 442 19.06 -4.24 -10.27
N VAL A 443 18.81 -2.94 -10.51
CA VAL A 443 18.29 -2.06 -9.45
C VAL A 443 16.79 -2.25 -9.37
N LEU A 444 16.28 -2.61 -8.20
CA LEU A 444 14.83 -2.67 -7.98
C LEU A 444 14.24 -1.25 -7.85
N PRO A 445 13.09 -0.96 -8.49
CA PRO A 445 12.34 0.27 -8.24
C PRO A 445 11.83 0.34 -6.80
N GLU A 446 11.78 1.55 -6.22
CA GLU A 446 11.30 1.76 -4.84
C GLU A 446 9.89 1.22 -4.59
N SER A 447 8.97 1.35 -5.55
CA SER A 447 7.63 0.78 -5.42
C SER A 447 7.67 -0.75 -5.32
N VAL A 448 8.54 -1.41 -6.08
CA VAL A 448 8.70 -2.88 -6.03
C VAL A 448 9.28 -3.30 -4.68
N ILE A 449 10.27 -2.56 -4.17
CA ILE A 449 10.85 -2.80 -2.83
C ILE A 449 9.77 -2.67 -1.75
N TYR A 450 8.94 -1.62 -1.82
CA TYR A 450 7.84 -1.42 -0.90
C TYR A 450 6.82 -2.56 -0.92
N ASP A 451 6.38 -2.96 -2.13
CA ASP A 451 5.33 -3.96 -2.30
C ASP A 451 5.77 -5.38 -1.89
N TRP A 452 7.06 -5.69 -2.00
CA TRP A 452 7.61 -7.05 -1.83
C TRP A 452 8.53 -7.26 -0.61
N ALA A 453 8.75 -6.24 0.23
CA ALA A 453 9.58 -6.34 1.43
C ALA A 453 9.14 -7.44 2.42
N PHE A 454 7.84 -7.72 2.50
CA PHE A 454 7.26 -8.68 3.44
C PHE A 454 6.50 -9.83 2.75
N ARG A 455 6.79 -10.06 1.47
CA ARG A 455 6.21 -11.15 0.68
C ARG A 455 7.29 -12.13 0.27
N PRO A 456 7.02 -13.46 0.25
CA PRO A 456 7.91 -14.41 -0.40
C PRO A 456 8.08 -14.06 -1.88
N VAL A 457 9.27 -14.24 -2.43
CA VAL A 457 9.49 -14.05 -3.87
C VAL A 457 8.82 -15.21 -4.63
N THR A 458 8.01 -14.86 -5.63
CA THR A 458 7.34 -15.80 -6.56
C THR A 458 7.53 -15.33 -8.00
N PRO A 459 7.20 -16.14 -9.02
CA PRO A 459 7.23 -15.71 -10.42
C PRO A 459 6.40 -14.46 -10.76
N LEU A 460 5.50 -14.03 -9.86
CA LEU A 460 4.74 -12.79 -10.00
C LEU A 460 5.53 -11.53 -9.64
N HIS A 461 6.73 -11.66 -9.06
CA HIS A 461 7.58 -10.52 -8.74
C HIS A 461 7.95 -9.75 -10.02
N PRO A 462 7.75 -8.42 -10.12
CA PRO A 462 7.99 -7.66 -11.35
C PRO A 462 9.40 -7.81 -11.94
N ALA A 463 10.39 -8.03 -11.06
CA ALA A 463 11.79 -8.22 -11.44
C ALA A 463 12.26 -9.69 -11.39
N TYR A 464 11.35 -10.69 -11.35
CA TYR A 464 11.69 -12.11 -11.14
C TYR A 464 12.77 -12.64 -12.10
N SER A 465 12.77 -12.19 -13.36
CA SER A 465 13.77 -12.57 -14.36
C SER A 465 15.21 -12.16 -14.01
N SER A 466 15.36 -11.14 -13.17
CA SER A 466 16.66 -10.65 -12.67
C SER A 466 17.10 -11.33 -11.36
N LEU A 467 16.32 -12.29 -10.82
CA LEU A 467 16.69 -13.04 -9.62
C LEU A 467 17.86 -13.96 -9.95
N ILE A 468 18.97 -13.77 -9.24
CA ILE A 468 20.17 -14.60 -9.41
C ILE A 468 20.62 -15.28 -8.11
N GLY A 469 19.99 -14.97 -6.97
CA GLY A 469 20.16 -15.72 -5.73
C GLY A 469 18.96 -15.53 -4.82
N TYR A 470 18.42 -16.61 -4.25
CA TYR A 470 17.30 -16.58 -3.33
C TYR A 470 17.40 -17.69 -2.28
N TRP A 471 17.89 -17.34 -1.09
CA TRP A 471 18.03 -18.24 0.04
C TRP A 471 17.03 -17.88 1.12
N LYS A 472 15.92 -18.61 1.20
CA LYS A 472 14.88 -18.35 2.22
C LYS A 472 15.41 -18.49 3.64
N ALA A 473 16.27 -19.50 3.86
CA ALA A 473 16.91 -19.80 5.13
C ALA A 473 15.95 -19.91 6.34
N ASN A 474 14.74 -20.44 6.10
CA ASN A 474 13.73 -20.68 7.13
C ASN A 474 13.25 -22.16 7.17
N GLU A 475 13.94 -23.05 6.45
CA GLU A 475 13.54 -24.45 6.21
C GLU A 475 14.33 -25.45 7.09
N GLY A 476 15.26 -24.96 7.91
CA GLY A 476 16.22 -25.77 8.65
C GLY A 476 17.37 -26.29 7.77
N PRO A 477 18.47 -26.79 8.37
CA PRO A 477 19.62 -27.24 7.61
C PRO A 477 19.36 -28.56 6.90
N THR A 478 19.75 -28.65 5.63
CA THR A 478 19.92 -29.94 4.92
C THR A 478 21.40 -30.16 4.67
N GLY A 479 22.05 -30.94 5.53
CA GLY A 479 23.52 -31.06 5.50
C GLY A 479 24.19 -29.70 5.80
N ASN A 480 25.23 -29.37 5.03
CA ASN A 480 26.01 -28.14 5.21
C ASN A 480 25.68 -27.06 4.17
N ILE A 481 24.43 -26.98 3.72
CA ILE A 481 24.01 -25.99 2.74
C ILE A 481 22.78 -25.19 3.18
N ILE A 482 22.68 -23.97 2.68
CA ILE A 482 21.45 -23.18 2.60
C ILE A 482 21.06 -23.12 1.13
N ARG A 483 19.86 -23.60 0.81
CA ARG A 483 19.44 -23.84 -0.58
C ARG A 483 19.10 -22.55 -1.34
N ASP A 484 19.57 -22.45 -2.57
CA ASP A 484 19.15 -21.42 -3.53
C ASP A 484 17.89 -21.84 -4.29
N TYR A 485 16.88 -20.99 -4.26
CA TYR A 485 15.60 -21.14 -4.97
C TYR A 485 15.53 -20.30 -6.25
N SER A 486 16.60 -19.57 -6.59
CA SER A 486 16.71 -18.87 -7.86
C SER A 486 17.03 -19.83 -8.99
N ARG A 487 17.03 -19.31 -10.22
CA ARG A 487 17.44 -20.05 -11.41
C ARG A 487 18.93 -20.42 -11.43
N THR A 488 19.76 -19.74 -10.63
CA THR A 488 21.20 -20.01 -10.55
C THR A 488 21.45 -21.33 -9.84
N GLY A 489 20.70 -21.62 -8.76
CA GLY A 489 20.88 -22.84 -7.97
C GLY A 489 22.21 -22.85 -7.21
N ALA A 490 22.74 -21.66 -6.87
CA ALA A 490 24.02 -21.51 -6.19
C ALA A 490 23.82 -21.61 -4.67
N ASP A 491 23.68 -22.84 -4.16
CA ASP A 491 23.55 -23.10 -2.73
C ASP A 491 24.71 -22.44 -1.93
N LEU A 492 24.39 -21.85 -0.77
CA LEU A 492 25.44 -21.37 0.15
C LEU A 492 25.99 -22.55 0.94
N VAL A 493 27.30 -22.72 0.93
CA VAL A 493 28.03 -23.70 1.74
C VAL A 493 28.30 -23.13 3.12
N ILE A 494 27.92 -23.87 4.17
CA ILE A 494 28.13 -23.48 5.57
C ILE A 494 29.58 -23.74 5.98
N SER A 495 30.23 -22.70 6.54
CA SER A 495 31.57 -22.73 7.11
C SER A 495 31.52 -22.75 8.63
N ASN A 496 32.32 -23.61 9.26
CA ASN A 496 32.39 -23.83 10.72
C ASN A 496 31.07 -24.26 11.40
N GLY A 497 30.04 -24.61 10.62
CA GLY A 497 28.70 -24.95 11.12
C GLY A 497 27.89 -23.71 11.52
N LEU A 498 26.58 -23.83 11.67
CA LEU A 498 25.70 -22.75 12.14
C LEU A 498 24.77 -23.28 13.24
N GLN A 499 24.40 -22.42 14.17
CA GLN A 499 23.28 -22.68 15.06
C GLN A 499 21.98 -22.45 14.28
N TRP A 500 20.95 -23.24 14.59
CA TRP A 500 19.64 -23.14 13.96
C TRP A 500 18.57 -23.15 15.02
N ASP A 501 17.73 -22.12 15.04
CA ASP A 501 16.68 -21.98 16.04
C ASP A 501 15.29 -21.97 15.39
N VAL A 502 14.38 -22.71 15.99
CA VAL A 502 12.96 -22.66 15.63
C VAL A 502 12.35 -21.40 16.22
N LYS A 503 11.75 -20.56 15.36
CA LYS A 503 11.09 -19.31 15.77
C LYS A 503 9.67 -19.26 15.24
N LYS A 504 8.81 -18.61 16.02
CA LYS A 504 7.44 -18.24 15.66
C LYS A 504 7.29 -16.75 15.87
N ASP A 505 7.96 -16.01 15.02
CA ASP A 505 8.06 -14.56 15.12
C ASP A 505 7.12 -13.91 14.11
N ILE A 506 7.20 -12.59 14.05
CA ILE A 506 6.43 -11.75 13.15
C ILE A 506 7.41 -10.86 12.40
N LEU A 507 7.22 -10.74 11.09
CA LEU A 507 7.88 -9.76 10.24
C LEU A 507 7.04 -8.47 10.21
N ASN A 508 7.73 -7.33 10.29
CA ASN A 508 7.10 -6.00 10.42
C ASN A 508 6.10 -5.90 11.60
N PRO A 509 6.52 -6.21 12.85
CA PRO A 509 5.63 -6.17 13.99
C PRO A 509 5.16 -4.74 14.28
N SER A 510 3.84 -4.57 14.45
CA SER A 510 3.19 -3.29 14.65
C SER A 510 1.99 -3.43 15.59
N ASP A 511 1.86 -2.51 16.54
CA ASP A 511 0.68 -2.42 17.41
C ASP A 511 -0.50 -1.72 16.71
N VAL A 512 -0.30 -1.24 15.47
CA VAL A 512 -1.33 -0.57 14.67
C VAL A 512 -2.26 -1.60 14.05
N ASP A 513 -3.57 -1.44 14.27
CA ASP A 513 -4.60 -2.11 13.50
C ASP A 513 -4.54 -1.63 12.04
N ALA A 514 -4.14 -2.52 11.13
CA ALA A 514 -4.01 -2.21 9.71
C ALA A 514 -5.31 -1.72 9.07
N THR A 515 -6.47 -2.09 9.64
CA THR A 515 -7.78 -1.63 9.16
C THR A 515 -7.95 -0.11 9.33
N LEU A 516 -7.21 0.54 10.25
CA LEU A 516 -7.23 1.99 10.44
C LEU A 516 -6.47 2.76 9.34
N LEU A 517 -5.69 2.05 8.50
CA LEU A 517 -4.81 2.62 7.48
C LEU A 517 -5.39 2.55 6.07
N VAL A 518 -6.60 2.01 5.92
CA VAL A 518 -7.35 1.91 4.66
C VAL A 518 -8.58 2.82 4.67
N PRO A 519 -9.18 3.11 3.51
CA PRO A 519 -10.46 3.81 3.45
C PRO A 519 -11.55 3.04 4.19
N HIS A 520 -12.51 3.77 4.75
CA HIS A 520 -13.65 3.18 5.45
C HIS A 520 -14.98 3.57 4.80
N SER A 521 -16.04 2.79 4.99
CA SER A 521 -17.37 3.04 4.40
C SER A 521 -17.85 4.50 4.52
N MET A 522 -17.67 5.11 5.68
CA MET A 522 -18.09 6.50 5.94
C MET A 522 -17.41 7.54 5.03
N ASP A 523 -16.30 7.19 4.37
CA ASP A 523 -15.58 8.07 3.47
C ASP A 523 -16.41 8.40 2.22
N LEU A 524 -17.31 7.51 1.77
CA LEU A 524 -18.17 7.75 0.61
C LEU A 524 -18.98 9.04 0.76
N ALA A 525 -19.71 9.17 1.87
CA ALA A 525 -20.55 10.33 2.15
C ALA A 525 -19.74 11.64 2.12
N VAL A 526 -18.56 11.62 2.73
CA VAL A 526 -17.67 12.77 2.84
C VAL A 526 -17.12 13.20 1.47
N ASN A 527 -16.68 12.24 0.66
CA ASN A 527 -16.14 12.52 -0.67
C ASN A 527 -17.23 13.00 -1.64
N ALA A 528 -18.44 12.44 -1.57
CA ALA A 528 -19.57 12.93 -2.37
C ALA A 528 -19.94 14.38 -2.05
N LEU A 529 -19.99 14.75 -0.76
CA LEU A 529 -20.28 16.11 -0.31
C LEU A 529 -19.16 17.08 -0.72
N ALA A 530 -17.90 16.70 -0.51
CA ALA A 530 -16.74 17.50 -0.89
C ALA A 530 -16.72 17.77 -2.40
N TRP A 531 -17.00 16.78 -3.24
CA TRP A 531 -17.05 16.92 -4.69
C TRP A 531 -18.09 17.94 -5.15
N MET A 532 -19.26 17.91 -4.52
CA MET A 532 -20.34 18.87 -4.77
C MET A 532 -20.05 20.25 -4.18
N GLY A 533 -18.88 20.49 -3.58
CA GLY A 533 -18.51 21.76 -2.99
C GLY A 533 -19.32 22.12 -1.74
N VAL A 534 -19.71 21.10 -0.95
CA VAL A 534 -20.36 21.32 0.35
C VAL A 534 -19.28 21.56 1.40
N LYS A 535 -19.35 22.70 2.09
CA LYS A 535 -18.49 22.98 3.23
C LYS A 535 -18.96 22.17 4.44
N MET A 536 -18.20 21.14 4.78
CA MET A 536 -18.48 20.31 5.95
C MET A 536 -18.49 21.13 7.24
N GLN A 537 -19.49 20.90 8.09
CA GLN A 537 -19.63 21.60 9.37
C GLN A 537 -19.07 20.74 10.50
N GLN A 538 -18.32 21.35 11.43
CA GLN A 538 -17.77 20.65 12.59
C GLN A 538 -18.87 19.96 13.42
N GLY A 539 -20.04 20.58 13.54
CA GLY A 539 -21.19 20.03 14.25
C GLY A 539 -21.77 18.75 13.65
N TRP A 540 -21.44 18.39 12.41
CA TRP A 540 -21.87 17.12 11.81
C TRP A 540 -21.09 15.92 12.36
N GLN A 541 -19.94 16.16 12.99
CA GLN A 541 -19.10 15.14 13.62
C GLN A 541 -18.85 13.92 12.71
N LEU A 542 -18.60 14.17 11.42
CA LEU A 542 -18.32 13.12 10.43
C LEU A 542 -17.04 12.35 10.82
N ASP A 543 -17.08 11.03 10.69
CA ASP A 543 -15.92 10.16 10.89
C ASP A 543 -15.17 9.90 9.57
N GLY A 544 -15.88 10.02 8.45
CA GLY A 544 -15.30 9.82 7.13
C GLY A 544 -14.22 10.83 6.79
N LYS A 545 -13.24 10.38 6.01
CA LYS A 545 -12.10 11.16 5.55
C LYS A 545 -12.25 11.49 4.06
N THR A 546 -11.75 12.65 3.66
CA THR A 546 -11.69 13.01 2.25
C THR A 546 -10.46 12.36 1.61
N ALA A 547 -10.70 11.51 0.61
CA ALA A 547 -9.67 10.83 -0.17
C ALA A 547 -9.39 11.56 -1.49
N ILE A 548 -10.38 12.28 -2.03
CA ILE A 548 -10.24 13.10 -3.23
C ILE A 548 -9.81 14.52 -2.83
N VAL A 549 -8.54 14.84 -2.99
CA VAL A 549 -8.03 16.22 -2.80
C VAL A 549 -7.81 16.80 -4.19
N GLN A 550 -8.50 17.91 -4.51
CA GLN A 550 -8.32 18.64 -5.76
C GLN A 550 -7.02 19.44 -5.78
#